data_AF-A0A8T3D949-F1
#
_entry.id   AF-A0A8T3D949-F1
#
_cell.length_a   1.000
_cell.length_b   1.000
_cell.length_c   1.000
_cell.angle_alpha   90.00
_cell.angle_beta   90.00
_cell.angle_gamma   90.00
#
_symmetry.space_group_name_H-M   'P 1'
#
loop_
_entity.id
_entity.type
_entity.pdbx_description
1 polymer ?
#
loop_
_entity_poly.entity_id
_entity_poly.type
_entity_poly.pdbx_seq_one_letter_code
_entity_poly.pdbx_strand_id
1 'polypeptide(L)'
;MTGSHSMQCLGLLLLAAILLQTIAVAVTFIYFSNVLTTMKETFSKSSISCLMRANLKTMRGLDLSAEEGKDDPCWQVTQQLHFLIEKTMSNCYEKEISSAVKDEVSRVLPSLPTAEEESPPRPEIAAHVTGSFSSEVDQLVDGSPSSRVPGQKIQSWESEKGLAFLHNVKLTNGELVVPQAGLYYIYSQTYFRHTLPLRDEEEEEEDEENGMAGKQMLQYVYKKVGSYPVPILLMKNARTTCWSRSAEYGLYSIYQAGVFQLAAGDRVFVSVSNATTVDMDEKSSFFGAFLVSQ
;
A
#
# COMPACT_ATOMS: atom_id res chain seq x y z
N MET A 1 53.95 49.25 -39.12
CA MET A 1 53.89 49.32 -37.65
C MET A 1 52.44 49.59 -37.19
N THR A 2 51.49 48.68 -37.44
CA THR A 2 50.06 48.89 -37.14
C THR A 2 49.41 47.79 -36.27
N GLY A 3 50.15 46.76 -35.85
CA GLY A 3 49.60 45.63 -35.08
C GLY A 3 49.45 45.86 -33.56
N SER A 4 50.17 46.81 -32.97
CA SER A 4 50.22 46.98 -31.50
C SER A 4 48.99 47.71 -30.92
N HIS A 5 48.44 48.69 -31.64
CA HIS A 5 47.28 49.47 -31.18
C HIS A 5 45.95 48.67 -31.22
N SER A 6 45.81 47.72 -32.16
CA SER A 6 44.59 46.94 -32.30
C SER A 6 44.40 45.94 -31.15
N MET A 7 45.46 45.32 -30.66
CA MET A 7 45.37 44.36 -29.54
C MET A 7 45.14 45.04 -28.20
N GLN A 8 45.69 46.23 -28.00
CA GLN A 8 45.43 47.05 -26.81
C GLN A 8 43.96 47.53 -26.77
N CYS A 9 43.41 47.93 -27.91
CA CYS A 9 42.00 48.34 -28.01
C CYS A 9 41.04 47.17 -27.71
N LEU A 10 41.32 45.97 -28.25
CA LEU A 10 40.55 44.77 -27.96
C LEU A 10 40.60 44.38 -26.48
N GLY A 11 41.77 44.49 -25.85
CA GLY A 11 41.94 44.23 -24.42
C GLY A 11 41.14 45.19 -23.54
N LEU A 12 41.13 46.48 -23.88
CA LEU A 12 40.32 47.48 -23.18
C LEU A 12 38.82 47.23 -23.34
N LEU A 13 38.36 46.81 -24.53
CA LEU A 13 36.96 46.46 -24.77
C LEU A 13 36.53 45.23 -23.95
N LEU A 14 37.38 44.21 -23.84
CA LEU A 14 37.10 43.03 -23.01
C LEU A 14 37.04 43.38 -21.52
N LEU A 15 37.97 44.21 -21.03
CA LEU A 15 37.95 44.68 -19.64
C LEU A 15 36.70 45.51 -19.34
N ALA A 16 36.29 46.38 -20.25
CA ALA A 16 35.06 47.15 -20.12
C ALA A 16 33.81 46.24 -20.11
N ALA A 17 33.78 45.20 -20.95
CA ALA A 17 32.68 44.22 -20.97
C ALA A 17 32.58 43.42 -19.67
N ILE A 18 33.72 42.96 -19.12
CA ILE A 18 33.77 42.24 -17.83
C ILE A 18 33.32 43.16 -16.69
N LEU A 19 33.77 44.42 -16.69
CA LEU A 19 33.34 45.40 -15.69
C LEU A 19 31.82 45.63 -15.76
N LEU A 20 31.26 45.77 -16.97
CA LEU A 20 29.83 45.95 -17.15
C LEU A 20 29.02 44.72 -16.71
N GLN A 21 29.49 43.52 -17.00
CA GLN A 21 28.85 42.27 -16.57
C GLN A 21 28.85 42.12 -15.05
N THR A 22 29.97 42.40 -14.39
CA THR A 22 30.05 42.31 -12.92
C THR A 22 29.12 43.30 -12.22
N ILE A 23 29.02 44.54 -12.74
CA ILE A 23 28.07 45.54 -12.24
C ILE A 23 26.62 45.06 -12.44
N ALA A 24 26.27 44.54 -13.62
CA ALA A 24 24.92 44.06 -13.89
C ALA A 24 24.52 42.88 -12.98
N VAL A 25 25.43 41.93 -12.74
CA VAL A 25 25.19 40.80 -11.82
C VAL A 25 25.02 41.30 -10.38
N ALA A 26 25.84 42.24 -9.93
CA ALA A 26 25.72 42.80 -8.57
C ALA A 26 24.37 43.52 -8.37
N VAL A 27 23.96 44.35 -9.34
CA VAL A 27 22.68 45.08 -9.28
C VAL A 27 21.49 44.12 -9.29
N THR A 28 21.50 43.11 -10.16
CA THR A 28 20.44 42.10 -10.21
C THR A 28 20.38 41.28 -8.93
N PHE A 29 21.52 40.87 -8.37
CA PHE A 29 21.58 40.16 -7.09
C PHE A 29 21.00 40.97 -5.93
N ILE A 30 21.34 42.26 -5.82
CA ILE A 30 20.80 43.15 -4.79
C ILE A 30 19.29 43.32 -4.98
N TYR A 31 18.82 43.52 -6.21
CA TYR A 31 17.39 43.65 -6.53
C TYR A 31 16.61 42.39 -6.13
N PHE A 32 17.06 41.21 -6.54
CA PHE A 32 16.41 39.95 -6.20
C PHE A 32 16.46 39.67 -4.70
N SER A 33 17.58 39.95 -4.05
CA SER A 33 17.70 39.78 -2.59
C SER A 33 16.68 40.65 -1.85
N ASN A 34 16.51 41.91 -2.27
CA ASN A 34 15.55 42.83 -1.66
C ASN A 34 14.09 42.41 -1.90
N VAL A 35 13.77 41.91 -3.10
CA VAL A 35 12.44 41.36 -3.41
C VAL A 35 12.16 40.10 -2.58
N LEU A 36 13.13 39.17 -2.47
CA LEU A 36 13.00 37.96 -1.66
C LEU A 36 12.82 38.29 -0.17
N THR A 37 13.54 39.27 0.37
CA THR A 37 13.34 39.73 1.75
C THR A 37 11.97 40.38 1.93
N THR A 38 11.52 41.18 0.96
CA THR A 38 10.18 41.82 0.99
C THR A 38 9.08 40.75 0.97
N MET A 39 9.19 39.75 0.09
CA MET A 39 8.25 38.63 0.03
C MET A 39 8.22 37.85 1.35
N LYS A 40 9.38 37.50 1.90
CA LYS A 40 9.51 36.82 3.20
C LYS A 40 8.86 37.60 4.33
N GLU A 41 9.03 38.93 4.36
CA GLU A 41 8.36 39.79 5.34
C GLU A 41 6.84 39.84 5.16
N THR A 42 6.33 39.95 3.93
CA THR A 42 4.89 39.94 3.68
C THR A 42 4.22 38.61 4.03
N PHE A 43 4.90 37.48 3.80
CA PHE A 43 4.41 36.17 4.24
C PHE A 43 4.51 35.98 5.76
N SER A 44 5.54 36.55 6.41
CA SER A 44 5.67 36.52 7.88
C SER A 44 4.71 37.46 8.61
N LYS A 45 4.20 38.51 7.95
CA LYS A 45 3.20 39.45 8.48
C LYS A 45 1.75 39.00 8.29
N SER A 46 1.51 37.92 7.54
CA SER A 46 0.19 37.28 7.47
C SER A 46 -0.14 36.59 8.79
N SER A 47 -1.43 36.60 9.18
CA SER A 47 -1.99 36.24 10.51
C SER A 47 -1.77 34.78 10.97
N ILE A 48 -0.84 34.06 10.36
CA ILE A 48 -0.57 32.62 10.49
C ILE A 48 0.90 32.38 10.91
N SER A 49 1.66 33.44 11.23
CA SER A 49 3.09 33.35 11.58
C SER A 49 3.40 32.35 12.71
N CYS A 50 2.51 32.23 13.69
CA CYS A 50 2.62 31.24 14.77
C CYS A 50 2.51 29.78 14.27
N LEU A 51 1.67 29.50 13.28
CA LEU A 51 1.45 28.15 12.74
C LEU A 51 2.61 27.69 11.85
N MET A 52 3.20 28.61 11.09
CA MET A 52 4.36 28.31 10.24
C MET A 52 5.62 27.98 11.05
N ARG A 53 5.83 28.64 12.19
CA ARG A 53 6.97 28.37 13.08
C ARG A 53 6.86 26.99 13.75
N ALA A 54 5.66 26.56 14.11
CA ALA A 54 5.42 25.23 14.67
C ALA A 54 5.72 24.12 13.65
N ASN A 55 5.22 24.26 12.42
CA ASN A 55 5.43 23.28 11.35
C ASN A 55 6.93 23.09 11.00
N LEU A 56 7.71 24.17 11.07
CA LEU A 56 9.17 24.15 10.84
C LEU A 56 9.96 23.48 11.99
N LYS A 57 9.44 23.52 13.23
CA LYS A 57 10.01 22.77 14.36
C LYS A 57 9.69 21.27 14.26
N THR A 58 8.46 20.92 13.89
CA THR A 58 8.05 19.52 13.67
C THR A 58 8.84 18.86 12.54
N MET A 59 9.13 19.60 11.45
CA MET A 59 9.89 19.05 10.32
C MET A 59 11.39 18.88 10.59
N ARG A 60 11.96 19.60 11.56
CA ARG A 60 13.40 19.52 11.91
C ARG A 60 13.73 18.43 12.94
N GLY A 61 12.73 17.62 13.34
CA GLY A 61 12.94 16.50 14.28
C GLY A 61 13.45 16.93 15.66
N LEU A 62 13.22 18.18 16.05
CA LEU A 62 13.55 18.65 17.40
C LEU A 62 12.36 18.31 18.30
N ASP A 63 12.37 17.08 18.80
CA ASP A 63 11.51 16.64 19.88
C ASP A 63 11.89 17.46 21.12
N LEU A 64 11.03 18.40 21.52
CA LEU A 64 11.24 19.18 22.73
C LEU A 64 10.09 18.91 23.68
N SER A 65 10.42 18.11 24.68
CA SER A 65 9.91 18.17 26.05
C SER A 65 9.29 19.53 26.39
N ALA A 66 8.09 19.47 26.95
CA ALA A 66 7.10 20.53 27.18
C ALA A 66 7.52 21.71 28.08
N GLU A 67 8.80 22.03 28.25
CA GLU A 67 9.26 23.01 29.24
C GLU A 67 10.08 24.19 28.67
N GLU A 68 10.19 24.35 27.34
CA GLU A 68 10.78 25.56 26.73
C GLU A 68 9.78 26.29 25.83
N GLY A 69 8.94 27.13 26.44
CA GLY A 69 8.06 28.02 25.67
C GLY A 69 6.85 28.62 26.39
N LYS A 70 6.86 28.71 27.73
CA LYS A 70 5.75 29.36 28.48
C LYS A 70 5.66 30.88 28.26
N ASP A 71 6.68 31.50 27.67
CA ASP A 71 6.73 32.95 27.40
C ASP A 71 6.50 33.34 25.93
N ASP A 72 6.18 32.39 25.03
CA ASP A 72 5.89 32.71 23.62
C ASP A 72 4.40 33.05 23.43
N PRO A 73 4.04 34.27 22.97
CA PRO A 73 2.65 34.63 22.67
C PRO A 73 1.97 33.71 21.63
N CYS A 74 2.74 32.96 20.83
CA CYS A 74 2.22 31.96 19.89
C CYS A 74 1.81 30.62 20.53
N TRP A 75 2.28 30.33 21.75
CA TRP A 75 2.00 29.06 22.44
C TRP A 75 0.51 28.90 22.75
N GLN A 76 -0.12 29.97 23.23
CA GLN A 76 -1.53 29.99 23.60
C GLN A 76 -2.46 29.68 22.41
N VAL A 77 -2.15 30.27 21.24
CA VAL A 77 -2.91 30.05 20.00
C VAL A 77 -2.77 28.59 19.54
N THR A 78 -1.56 28.04 19.64
CA THR A 78 -1.28 26.66 19.22
C THR A 78 -2.00 25.64 20.12
N GLN A 79 -2.01 25.88 21.43
CA GLN A 79 -2.73 25.04 22.41
C GLN A 79 -4.25 25.10 22.22
N GLN A 80 -4.81 26.29 22.01
CA GLN A 80 -6.24 26.45 21.74
C GLN A 80 -6.66 25.75 20.44
N LEU A 81 -5.83 25.82 19.40
CA LEU A 81 -6.07 25.12 18.14
C LEU A 81 -6.02 23.60 18.32
N HIS A 82 -5.04 23.07 19.04
CA HIS A 82 -4.95 21.63 19.33
C HIS A 82 -6.20 21.13 20.07
N PHE A 83 -6.61 21.85 21.11
CA PHE A 83 -7.82 21.52 21.87
C PHE A 83 -9.09 21.57 21.00
N LEU A 84 -9.20 22.55 20.10
CA LEU A 84 -10.33 22.63 19.16
C LEU A 84 -10.33 21.47 18.17
N ILE A 85 -9.17 21.09 17.63
CA ILE A 85 -9.04 19.93 16.73
C ILE A 85 -9.47 18.65 17.46
N GLU A 86 -8.92 18.39 18.65
CA GLU A 86 -9.24 17.21 19.44
C GLU A 86 -10.74 17.15 19.80
N LYS A 87 -11.31 18.28 20.23
CA LYS A 87 -12.75 18.40 20.51
C LYS A 87 -13.63 18.20 19.28
N THR A 88 -13.19 18.66 18.11
CA THR A 88 -13.95 18.55 16.86
C THR A 88 -13.89 17.13 16.31
N MET A 89 -12.73 16.50 16.39
CA MET A 89 -12.52 15.09 16.01
C MET A 89 -13.35 14.16 16.90
N SER A 90 -13.36 14.39 18.21
CA SER A 90 -14.16 13.61 19.17
C SER A 90 -15.67 13.78 18.92
N ASN A 91 -16.15 15.01 18.70
CA ASN A 91 -17.55 15.27 18.39
C ASN A 91 -18.02 14.69 17.04
N CYS A 92 -17.15 14.65 16.01
CA CYS A 92 -17.48 13.99 14.74
C CYS A 92 -17.57 12.48 14.93
N TYR A 93 -16.62 11.89 15.66
CA TYR A 93 -16.60 10.46 15.96
C TYR A 93 -17.88 10.02 16.70
N GLU A 94 -18.31 10.77 17.72
CA GLU A 94 -19.57 10.47 18.41
C GLU A 94 -20.81 10.64 17.52
N LYS A 95 -20.87 11.68 16.68
CA LYS A 95 -22.04 11.92 15.81
C LYS A 95 -22.16 10.90 14.68
N GLU A 96 -21.05 10.51 14.06
CA GLU A 96 -21.06 9.51 12.99
C GLU A 96 -21.43 8.13 13.54
N ILE A 97 -20.87 7.73 14.68
CA ILE A 97 -21.23 6.45 15.31
C ILE A 97 -22.66 6.48 15.85
N SER A 98 -23.10 7.55 16.52
CA SER A 98 -24.46 7.66 17.04
C SER A 98 -25.52 7.64 15.94
N SER A 99 -25.26 8.29 14.80
CA SER A 99 -26.18 8.30 13.66
C SER A 99 -26.22 6.95 12.92
N ALA A 100 -25.07 6.29 12.73
CA ALA A 100 -25.01 4.97 12.12
C ALA A 100 -25.64 3.89 13.02
N VAL A 101 -25.41 3.96 14.34
CA VAL A 101 -25.98 3.00 15.31
C VAL A 101 -27.49 3.20 15.46
N LYS A 102 -28.01 4.43 15.44
CA LYS A 102 -29.44 4.69 15.66
C LYS A 102 -30.33 4.29 14.47
N ASP A 103 -29.83 4.43 13.24
CA ASP A 103 -30.54 3.97 12.03
C ASP A 103 -30.53 2.45 11.90
N GLU A 104 -29.45 1.77 12.35
CA GLU A 104 -29.36 0.31 12.35
C GLU A 104 -30.18 -0.31 13.49
N VAL A 105 -30.12 0.27 14.70
CA VAL A 105 -30.77 -0.29 15.92
C VAL A 105 -32.29 -0.13 15.90
N SER A 106 -32.83 0.88 15.23
CA SER A 106 -34.28 1.07 15.08
C SER A 106 -34.93 0.09 14.08
N ARG A 107 -34.15 -0.55 13.21
CA ARG A 107 -34.64 -1.55 12.25
C ARG A 107 -34.67 -2.99 12.78
N VAL A 108 -33.95 -3.29 13.87
CA VAL A 108 -33.67 -4.69 14.29
C VAL A 108 -34.41 -5.10 15.57
N LEU A 109 -35.12 -4.22 16.27
CA LEU A 109 -35.77 -4.57 17.55
C LEU A 109 -37.30 -4.63 17.48
N PRO A 110 -37.88 -5.81 17.21
CA PRO A 110 -39.03 -6.31 17.93
C PRO A 110 -38.54 -7.16 19.13
N SER A 111 -38.70 -6.59 20.32
CA SER A 111 -38.94 -7.26 21.61
C SER A 111 -38.20 -8.57 21.93
N LEU A 112 -37.25 -8.45 22.86
CA LEU A 112 -36.70 -9.53 23.71
C LEU A 112 -37.80 -10.48 24.24
N PRO A 113 -37.58 -11.80 24.12
CA PRO A 113 -37.82 -12.71 25.21
C PRO A 113 -36.49 -13.31 25.69
N THR A 114 -36.34 -13.26 27.00
CA THR A 114 -35.33 -13.95 27.79
C THR A 114 -35.30 -15.44 27.45
N ALA A 115 -34.27 -15.89 26.74
CA ALA A 115 -33.82 -17.27 26.70
C ALA A 115 -32.34 -17.25 26.32
N GLU A 116 -31.58 -18.17 26.90
CA GLU A 116 -30.15 -18.36 26.69
C GLU A 116 -29.88 -18.63 25.20
N GLU A 117 -29.65 -17.60 24.39
CA GLU A 117 -29.32 -17.79 22.97
C GLU A 117 -27.84 -18.09 22.81
N GLU A 118 -27.61 -19.33 22.37
CA GLU A 118 -26.37 -19.83 21.78
C GLU A 118 -25.73 -18.77 20.88
N SER A 119 -24.39 -18.75 20.89
CA SER A 119 -23.58 -17.98 19.93
C SER A 119 -24.23 -17.98 18.54
N PRO A 120 -24.21 -16.86 17.78
CA PRO A 120 -24.80 -16.82 16.44
C PRO A 120 -24.35 -18.06 15.66
N PRO A 121 -25.27 -18.77 14.97
CA PRO A 121 -24.92 -20.02 14.31
C PRO A 121 -23.75 -19.73 13.38
N ARG A 122 -22.60 -20.34 13.67
CA ARG A 122 -21.41 -20.21 12.83
C ARG A 122 -21.85 -20.60 11.41
N PRO A 123 -21.38 -19.91 10.35
CA PRO A 123 -21.73 -20.28 9.00
C PRO A 123 -21.44 -21.77 8.82
N GLU A 124 -22.50 -22.55 8.53
CA GLU A 124 -22.42 -24.01 8.47
C GLU A 124 -21.43 -24.47 7.41
N ILE A 125 -21.09 -23.61 6.45
CA ILE A 125 -20.10 -23.86 5.42
C ILE A 125 -19.15 -22.68 5.33
N ALA A 126 -17.92 -22.86 5.83
CA ALA A 126 -16.88 -21.85 5.80
C ALA A 126 -15.48 -22.47 5.81
N ALA A 127 -14.53 -21.79 5.20
CA ALA A 127 -13.13 -22.13 5.19
C ALA A 127 -12.27 -20.87 5.31
N HIS A 128 -11.22 -20.98 6.11
CA HIS A 128 -10.11 -20.04 6.14
C HIS A 128 -8.83 -20.87 6.13
N VAL A 129 -8.02 -20.74 5.08
CA VAL A 129 -6.75 -21.44 4.96
C VAL A 129 -5.63 -20.42 4.88
N THR A 130 -4.52 -20.70 5.53
CA THR A 130 -3.40 -19.77 5.70
C THR A 130 -2.14 -20.31 5.05
N GLY A 131 -1.15 -19.46 4.83
CA GLY A 131 0.15 -19.94 4.37
C GLY A 131 0.80 -20.86 5.40
N SER A 132 1.48 -21.91 4.92
CA SER A 132 2.26 -22.82 5.77
C SER A 132 3.75 -22.56 5.58
N PHE A 133 4.47 -22.28 6.67
CA PHE A 133 5.94 -22.30 6.71
C PHE A 133 6.44 -23.76 6.79
N SER A 134 5.94 -24.65 5.93
CA SER A 134 6.56 -25.96 5.80
C SER A 134 7.80 -25.78 4.93
N SER A 135 8.97 -25.96 5.54
CA SER A 135 10.30 -25.97 4.89
C SER A 135 10.50 -27.14 3.92
N GLU A 136 9.44 -27.81 3.49
CA GLU A 136 9.47 -28.76 2.38
C GLU A 136 9.36 -27.97 1.07
N VAL A 137 10.48 -27.35 0.69
CA VAL A 137 10.85 -27.14 -0.72
C VAL A 137 11.08 -28.53 -1.31
N ASP A 138 10.03 -29.32 -1.43
CA ASP A 138 10.12 -30.67 -1.99
C ASP A 138 8.76 -31.18 -2.48
N GLN A 139 7.94 -30.29 -3.04
CA GLN A 139 6.90 -30.67 -4.00
C GLN A 139 6.77 -29.63 -5.11
N LEU A 140 7.86 -29.45 -5.87
CA LEU A 140 7.72 -29.37 -7.33
C LEU A 140 7.31 -30.76 -7.82
N VAL A 141 6.13 -31.25 -7.39
CA VAL A 141 5.51 -32.40 -8.05
C VAL A 141 5.20 -31.90 -9.45
N ASP A 142 5.79 -32.59 -10.42
CA ASP A 142 5.56 -32.60 -11.85
C ASP A 142 4.07 -32.48 -12.19
N GLY A 143 3.55 -31.27 -12.02
CA GLY A 143 2.24 -30.85 -12.45
C GLY A 143 2.47 -30.26 -13.81
N SER A 144 2.34 -31.11 -14.84
CA SER A 144 2.12 -30.75 -16.24
C SER A 144 1.69 -29.29 -16.34
N PRO A 145 2.40 -28.44 -17.10
CA PRO A 145 2.02 -27.05 -17.21
C PRO A 145 0.57 -27.06 -17.70
N SER A 146 -0.34 -26.69 -16.82
CA SER A 146 -1.68 -26.27 -17.18
C SER A 146 -1.48 -24.96 -17.94
N SER A 147 -0.91 -25.08 -19.15
CA SER A 147 -0.37 -24.06 -20.05
C SER A 147 -1.46 -23.13 -20.59
N ARG A 148 -2.64 -23.14 -19.97
CA ARG A 148 -3.83 -22.40 -20.40
C ARG A 148 -4.25 -21.35 -19.40
N VAL A 149 -3.69 -21.32 -18.19
CA VAL A 149 -4.10 -20.40 -17.13
C VAL A 149 -2.90 -19.57 -16.67
N PRO A 150 -2.97 -18.23 -16.71
CA PRO A 150 -1.85 -17.39 -16.29
C PRO A 150 -1.66 -17.45 -14.77
N GLY A 151 -0.38 -17.53 -14.36
CA GLY A 151 0.06 -17.60 -12.98
C GLY A 151 0.45 -19.02 -12.51
N GLN A 152 1.02 -19.10 -11.32
CA GLN A 152 1.36 -20.32 -10.59
C GLN A 152 0.33 -20.56 -9.50
N LYS A 153 -0.26 -21.76 -9.42
CA LYS A 153 -1.26 -22.10 -8.40
C LYS A 153 -0.57 -22.29 -7.04
N ILE A 154 -1.09 -21.66 -5.99
CA ILE A 154 -0.60 -21.88 -4.62
C ILE A 154 -1.19 -23.20 -4.09
N GLN A 155 -0.33 -24.14 -3.73
CA GLN A 155 -0.73 -25.46 -3.24
C GLN A 155 -0.55 -25.63 -1.73
N SER A 156 0.38 -24.89 -1.13
CA SER A 156 0.86 -25.02 0.25
C SER A 156 0.01 -24.27 1.28
N TRP A 157 -1.30 -24.46 1.23
CA TRP A 157 -2.23 -23.91 2.23
C TRP A 157 -2.33 -24.82 3.45
N GLU A 158 -2.21 -24.25 4.64
CA GLU A 158 -2.54 -24.88 5.94
C GLU A 158 -4.04 -24.77 6.21
N SER A 159 -4.64 -25.82 6.77
CA SER A 159 -6.10 -25.93 6.92
C SER A 159 -6.57 -26.27 8.33
N GLU A 160 -5.69 -26.72 9.23
CA GLU A 160 -6.07 -27.23 10.54
C GLU A 160 -5.40 -26.51 11.70
N LYS A 161 -4.21 -25.94 11.48
CA LYS A 161 -3.41 -25.32 12.54
C LYS A 161 -3.57 -23.80 12.56
N GLY A 162 -3.43 -23.22 13.75
CA GLY A 162 -3.44 -21.78 13.96
C GLY A 162 -4.83 -21.17 13.73
N LEU A 163 -4.88 -20.14 12.89
CA LEU A 163 -6.07 -19.42 12.44
C LEU A 163 -6.80 -20.14 11.30
N ALA A 164 -6.18 -21.16 10.71
CA ALA A 164 -6.80 -21.95 9.66
C ALA A 164 -7.90 -22.87 10.20
N PHE A 165 -9.01 -22.97 9.47
CA PHE A 165 -10.08 -23.91 9.76
C PHE A 165 -10.84 -24.29 8.48
N LEU A 166 -11.41 -25.49 8.50
CA LEU A 166 -12.37 -25.97 7.52
C LEU A 166 -13.65 -26.42 8.24
N HIS A 167 -14.79 -25.85 7.85
CA HIS A 167 -16.09 -26.22 8.36
C HIS A 167 -17.01 -26.62 7.20
N ASN A 168 -17.24 -27.93 7.07
CA ASN A 168 -17.96 -28.56 5.94
C ASN A 168 -17.38 -28.27 4.54
N VAL A 169 -16.18 -27.72 4.44
CA VAL A 169 -15.44 -27.52 3.19
C VAL A 169 -14.23 -28.46 3.16
N LYS A 170 -13.84 -28.95 1.99
CA LYS A 170 -12.62 -29.77 1.84
C LYS A 170 -11.55 -29.00 1.09
N LEU A 171 -10.30 -29.11 1.52
CA LEU A 171 -9.14 -28.63 0.78
C LEU A 171 -8.47 -29.80 0.06
N THR A 172 -8.17 -29.67 -1.23
CA THR A 172 -7.48 -30.72 -2.01
C THR A 172 -6.55 -30.07 -3.04
N ASN A 173 -5.24 -30.35 -2.96
CA ASN A 173 -4.23 -29.80 -3.87
C ASN A 173 -4.26 -28.26 -4.01
N GLY A 174 -4.49 -27.58 -2.87
CA GLY A 174 -4.65 -26.12 -2.80
C GLY A 174 -5.98 -25.57 -3.31
N GLU A 175 -6.98 -26.42 -3.52
CA GLU A 175 -8.31 -26.05 -4.03
C GLU A 175 -9.37 -26.29 -2.96
N LEU A 176 -10.20 -25.28 -2.68
CA LEU A 176 -11.40 -25.43 -1.84
C LEU A 176 -12.51 -26.08 -2.65
N VAL A 177 -13.00 -27.23 -2.20
CA VAL A 177 -14.08 -28.00 -2.83
C VAL A 177 -15.41 -27.62 -2.19
N VAL A 178 -16.31 -27.11 -3.03
CA VAL A 178 -17.64 -26.63 -2.62
C VAL A 178 -18.53 -27.82 -2.26
N PRO A 179 -19.03 -27.91 -1.02
CA PRO A 179 -19.87 -29.04 -0.59
C PRO A 179 -21.30 -28.96 -1.12
N GLN A 180 -21.85 -27.74 -1.24
CA GLN A 180 -23.25 -27.49 -1.56
C GLN A 180 -23.38 -26.30 -2.51
N ALA A 181 -24.35 -26.32 -3.41
CA ALA A 181 -24.64 -25.19 -4.28
C ALA A 181 -25.16 -23.97 -3.49
N GLY A 182 -24.74 -22.77 -3.89
CA GLY A 182 -25.16 -21.52 -3.27
C GLY A 182 -24.32 -20.32 -3.70
N LEU A 183 -24.60 -19.16 -3.11
CA LEU A 183 -23.79 -17.95 -3.22
C LEU A 183 -22.70 -17.98 -2.14
N TYR A 184 -21.44 -17.97 -2.57
CA TYR A 184 -20.29 -17.95 -1.67
C TYR A 184 -19.59 -16.62 -1.74
N TYR A 185 -19.28 -16.05 -0.58
CA TYR A 185 -18.33 -14.95 -0.46
C TYR A 185 -16.93 -15.54 -0.42
N ILE A 186 -16.10 -15.21 -1.41
CA ILE A 186 -14.74 -15.70 -1.57
C ILE A 186 -13.79 -14.54 -1.36
N TYR A 187 -12.73 -14.72 -0.57
CA TYR A 187 -11.71 -13.70 -0.33
C TYR A 187 -10.31 -14.30 -0.31
N SER A 188 -9.30 -13.52 -0.69
CA SER A 188 -7.90 -13.93 -0.56
C SER A 188 -6.99 -12.73 -0.38
N GLN A 189 -6.01 -12.89 0.50
CA GLN A 189 -4.85 -12.01 0.61
C GLN A 189 -3.59 -12.76 0.21
N THR A 190 -2.74 -12.14 -0.60
CA THR A 190 -1.37 -12.59 -0.86
C THR A 190 -0.42 -11.44 -0.60
N TYR A 191 0.61 -11.69 0.19
CA TYR A 191 1.63 -10.71 0.51
C TYR A 191 2.89 -10.97 -0.32
N PHE A 192 3.20 -10.07 -1.23
CA PHE A 192 4.41 -10.12 -2.04
C PHE A 192 5.54 -9.38 -1.34
N ARG A 193 6.64 -10.08 -1.09
CA ARG A 193 7.88 -9.53 -0.55
C ARG A 193 9.00 -9.70 -1.56
N HIS A 194 9.62 -8.59 -1.93
CA HIS A 194 10.81 -8.58 -2.75
C HIS A 194 11.97 -7.95 -1.99
N THR A 195 13.10 -8.65 -1.97
CA THR A 195 14.38 -8.09 -1.55
C THR A 195 15.27 -8.14 -2.78
N LEU A 196 15.86 -7.01 -3.18
CA LEU A 196 16.94 -7.07 -4.16
C LEU A 196 18.12 -7.76 -3.47
N PRO A 197 18.70 -8.83 -4.05
CA PRO A 197 19.99 -9.29 -3.56
C PRO A 197 20.96 -8.12 -3.68
N LEU A 198 21.70 -7.84 -2.61
CA LEU A 198 22.92 -7.01 -2.69
C LEU A 198 23.83 -7.76 -3.67
N ARG A 199 23.82 -7.36 -4.94
CA ARG A 199 24.75 -7.89 -5.93
C ARG A 199 26.03 -7.09 -5.78
N ASP A 200 27.13 -7.78 -5.53
CA ASP A 200 28.47 -7.21 -5.56
C ASP A 200 28.71 -6.57 -6.94
N GLU A 201 29.45 -5.47 -6.97
CA GLU A 201 29.64 -4.54 -8.10
C GLU A 201 30.32 -5.15 -9.35
N GLU A 202 30.39 -6.48 -9.49
CA GLU A 202 31.18 -7.18 -10.52
C GLU A 202 30.34 -7.92 -11.59
N GLU A 203 29.01 -7.98 -11.47
CA GLU A 203 28.13 -8.61 -12.48
C GLU A 203 27.31 -7.58 -13.30
N GLU A 204 27.93 -6.47 -13.69
CA GLU A 204 27.24 -5.41 -14.47
C GLU A 204 27.06 -5.71 -15.97
N GLU A 205 27.65 -6.78 -16.55
CA GLU A 205 27.76 -6.84 -18.03
C GLU A 205 26.81 -7.78 -18.79
N GLU A 206 25.86 -8.52 -18.18
CA GLU A 206 25.01 -9.45 -18.97
C GLU A 206 23.48 -9.30 -18.88
N ASP A 207 22.91 -8.42 -18.04
CA ASP A 207 21.44 -8.28 -17.91
C ASP A 207 20.89 -6.86 -18.17
N GLU A 208 21.65 -6.00 -18.85
CA GLU A 208 21.30 -4.58 -19.07
C GLU A 208 20.04 -4.35 -19.93
N GLU A 209 19.57 -5.35 -20.69
CA GLU A 209 18.39 -5.21 -21.56
C GLU A 209 17.07 -5.71 -20.93
N ASN A 210 17.12 -6.41 -19.77
CA ASN A 210 15.95 -7.02 -19.14
C ASN A 210 15.69 -6.56 -17.68
N GLY A 211 16.62 -5.80 -17.10
CA GLY A 211 16.60 -5.38 -15.67
C GLY A 211 15.58 -4.31 -15.29
N MET A 212 14.88 -3.69 -16.25
CA MET A 212 13.81 -2.71 -15.99
C MET A 212 12.41 -3.34 -16.06
N ALA A 213 12.30 -4.67 -15.99
CA ALA A 213 11.00 -5.35 -15.96
C ALA A 213 10.34 -5.12 -14.59
N GLY A 214 9.48 -4.10 -14.51
CA GLY A 214 8.63 -3.88 -13.34
C GLY A 214 7.91 -5.18 -12.98
N LYS A 215 8.25 -5.76 -11.82
CA LYS A 215 7.69 -7.05 -11.39
C LYS A 215 6.19 -6.88 -11.16
N GLN A 216 5.40 -7.43 -12.07
CA GLN A 216 3.94 -7.43 -11.97
C GLN A 216 3.54 -8.43 -10.89
N MET A 217 2.87 -7.94 -9.85
CA MET A 217 2.30 -8.79 -8.81
C MET A 217 0.83 -8.97 -9.13
N LEU A 218 0.47 -10.19 -9.54
CA LEU A 218 -0.87 -10.53 -9.97
C LEU A 218 -1.40 -11.60 -9.04
N GLN A 219 -2.61 -11.42 -8.56
CA GLN A 219 -3.36 -12.42 -7.80
C GLN A 219 -4.64 -12.73 -8.57
N TYR A 220 -4.86 -14.02 -8.82
CA TYR A 220 -5.99 -14.55 -9.55
C TYR A 220 -6.75 -15.53 -8.67
N VAL A 221 -8.08 -15.50 -8.75
CA VAL A 221 -8.96 -16.50 -8.14
C VAL A 221 -9.74 -17.18 -9.24
N TYR A 222 -9.61 -18.49 -9.34
CA TYR A 222 -10.22 -19.32 -10.39
C TYR A 222 -11.24 -20.28 -9.82
N LYS A 223 -12.22 -20.63 -10.67
CA LYS A 223 -13.16 -21.71 -10.47
C LYS A 223 -12.92 -22.83 -11.49
N LYS A 224 -12.78 -24.06 -11.02
CA LYS A 224 -12.73 -25.26 -11.85
C LYS A 224 -14.04 -26.02 -11.68
N VAL A 225 -14.66 -26.33 -12.82
CA VAL A 225 -15.94 -27.05 -12.91
C VAL A 225 -15.66 -28.38 -13.59
N GLY A 226 -16.27 -29.48 -13.12
CA GLY A 226 -16.04 -30.81 -13.70
C GLY A 226 -16.44 -30.93 -15.18
N SER A 227 -17.41 -30.13 -15.63
CA SER A 227 -17.92 -30.12 -17.00
C SER A 227 -17.10 -29.30 -18.00
N TYR A 228 -16.11 -28.52 -17.53
CA TYR A 228 -15.35 -27.61 -18.38
C TYR A 228 -13.83 -27.76 -18.16
N PRO A 229 -13.04 -28.02 -19.21
CA PRO A 229 -11.63 -28.43 -19.05
C PRO A 229 -10.69 -27.28 -18.65
N VAL A 230 -11.10 -26.02 -18.84
CA VAL A 230 -10.27 -24.84 -18.53
C VAL A 230 -10.84 -24.10 -17.31
N PRO A 231 -10.04 -23.78 -16.29
CA PRO A 231 -10.52 -22.97 -15.17
C PRO A 231 -11.08 -21.60 -15.60
N ILE A 232 -12.16 -21.18 -14.94
CA ILE A 232 -12.86 -19.91 -15.17
C ILE A 232 -12.33 -18.87 -14.19
N LEU A 233 -11.83 -17.74 -14.69
CA LEU A 233 -11.36 -16.63 -13.86
C LEU A 233 -12.55 -15.97 -13.16
N LEU A 234 -12.53 -15.90 -11.83
CA LEU A 234 -13.54 -15.19 -11.03
C LEU A 234 -13.10 -13.77 -10.71
N MET A 235 -11.87 -13.62 -10.22
CA MET A 235 -11.33 -12.33 -9.79
C MET A 235 -9.85 -12.20 -10.14
N LYS A 236 -9.42 -10.98 -10.48
CA LYS A 236 -8.02 -10.64 -10.74
C LYS A 236 -7.72 -9.29 -10.10
N ASN A 237 -6.63 -9.22 -9.36
CA ASN A 237 -6.08 -7.97 -8.85
C ASN A 237 -4.59 -7.89 -9.20
N ALA A 238 -4.14 -6.67 -9.48
CA ALA A 238 -2.81 -6.39 -10.02
C ALA A 238 -2.19 -5.21 -9.30
N ARG A 239 -0.92 -5.35 -8.91
CA ARG A 239 -0.07 -4.24 -8.51
C ARG A 239 1.15 -4.23 -9.41
N THR A 240 1.45 -3.05 -9.96
CA THR A 240 2.69 -2.78 -10.65
C THR A 240 3.55 -1.88 -9.77
N THR A 241 4.84 -2.09 -9.88
CA THR A 241 5.88 -1.37 -9.15
C THR A 241 6.51 -0.35 -10.09
N CYS A 242 6.59 0.91 -9.67
CA CYS A 242 7.45 1.91 -10.31
C CYS A 242 8.78 1.86 -9.56
N TRP A 243 9.78 1.17 -10.11
CA TRP A 243 11.07 0.99 -9.44
C TRP A 243 11.92 2.24 -9.59
N SER A 244 12.33 2.83 -8.47
CA SER A 244 13.63 3.51 -8.43
C SER A 244 14.70 2.43 -8.37
N ARG A 245 15.82 2.61 -9.09
CA ARG A 245 16.98 1.69 -9.01
C ARG A 245 17.54 1.55 -7.58
N SER A 246 17.20 2.49 -6.69
CA SER A 246 17.59 2.52 -5.28
C SER A 246 16.62 1.85 -4.31
N ALA A 247 15.55 1.20 -4.78
CA ALA A 247 14.55 0.60 -3.90
C ALA A 247 14.98 -0.79 -3.42
N GLU A 248 15.56 -0.88 -2.21
CA GLU A 248 16.13 -2.10 -1.64
C GLU A 248 15.12 -3.23 -1.39
N TYR A 249 13.87 -2.87 -1.03
CA TYR A 249 12.82 -3.83 -0.75
C TYR A 249 11.44 -3.33 -1.22
N GLY A 250 10.56 -4.28 -1.53
CA GLY A 250 9.18 -4.02 -1.95
C GLY A 250 8.20 -4.92 -1.18
N LEU A 251 7.21 -4.31 -0.55
CA LEU A 251 6.19 -5.00 0.26
C LEU A 251 4.81 -4.65 -0.26
N TYR A 252 4.05 -5.65 -0.70
CA TYR A 252 2.76 -5.43 -1.35
C TYR A 252 1.73 -6.48 -0.95
N SER A 253 0.72 -6.07 -0.19
CA SER A 253 -0.45 -6.90 0.07
C SER A 253 -1.48 -6.70 -1.03
N ILE A 254 -1.95 -7.79 -1.62
CA ILE A 254 -3.08 -7.81 -2.53
C ILE A 254 -4.21 -8.57 -1.85
N TYR A 255 -5.27 -7.85 -1.51
CA TYR A 255 -6.53 -8.41 -1.03
C TYR A 255 -7.61 -8.22 -2.10
N GLN A 256 -8.41 -9.25 -2.34
CA GLN A 256 -9.62 -9.16 -3.15
C GLN A 256 -10.70 -10.10 -2.63
N ALA A 257 -11.96 -9.74 -2.85
CA ALA A 257 -13.10 -10.54 -2.46
C ALA A 257 -14.31 -10.29 -3.37
N GLY A 258 -15.22 -11.26 -3.42
CA GLY A 258 -16.44 -11.17 -4.22
C GLY A 258 -17.40 -12.32 -3.95
N VAL A 259 -18.65 -12.16 -4.36
CA VAL A 259 -19.71 -13.17 -4.20
C VAL A 259 -19.94 -13.88 -5.53
N PHE A 260 -19.93 -15.22 -5.53
CA PHE A 260 -20.10 -16.03 -6.73
C PHE A 260 -21.06 -17.20 -6.48
N GLN A 261 -21.87 -17.50 -7.49
CA GLN A 261 -22.67 -18.74 -7.50
C GLN A 261 -21.75 -19.92 -7.80
N LEU A 262 -21.71 -20.87 -6.88
CA LEU A 262 -20.96 -22.12 -6.99
C LEU A 262 -21.92 -23.31 -6.93
N ALA A 263 -21.60 -24.37 -7.68
CA ALA A 263 -22.29 -25.65 -7.59
C ALA A 263 -21.54 -26.61 -6.66
N ALA A 264 -22.25 -27.63 -6.15
CA ALA A 264 -21.61 -28.70 -5.40
C ALA A 264 -20.55 -29.41 -6.27
N GLY A 265 -19.34 -29.57 -5.72
CA GLY A 265 -18.19 -30.15 -6.41
C GLY A 265 -17.34 -29.15 -7.22
N ASP A 266 -17.78 -27.90 -7.38
CA ASP A 266 -16.92 -26.84 -7.93
C ASP A 266 -15.68 -26.67 -7.04
N ARG A 267 -14.56 -26.30 -7.65
CA ARG A 267 -13.29 -26.10 -6.94
C ARG A 267 -12.77 -24.69 -7.13
N VAL A 268 -12.39 -24.03 -6.06
CA VAL A 268 -11.87 -22.66 -6.09
C VAL A 268 -10.42 -22.65 -5.65
N PHE A 269 -9.56 -21.93 -6.37
CA PHE A 269 -8.14 -21.84 -6.04
C PHE A 269 -7.54 -20.49 -6.39
N VAL A 270 -6.40 -20.20 -5.74
CA VAL A 270 -5.64 -18.96 -5.93
C VAL A 270 -4.40 -19.24 -6.76
N SER A 271 -4.10 -18.33 -7.69
CA SER A 271 -2.87 -18.33 -8.48
C SER A 271 -2.23 -16.95 -8.46
N VAL A 272 -0.90 -16.91 -8.53
CA VAL A 272 -0.11 -15.67 -8.46
C VAL A 272 0.88 -15.58 -9.62
N SER A 273 1.33 -14.37 -9.96
CA SER A 273 2.35 -14.20 -11.02
C SER A 273 3.67 -14.90 -10.69
N ASN A 274 4.12 -14.80 -9.44
CA ASN A 274 5.33 -15.45 -8.97
C ASN A 274 5.17 -15.92 -7.52
N ALA A 275 5.08 -17.24 -7.32
CA ALA A 275 4.90 -17.86 -6.01
C ALA A 275 6.13 -17.71 -5.10
N THR A 276 7.35 -17.58 -5.64
CA THR A 276 8.57 -17.45 -4.82
C THR A 276 8.68 -16.11 -4.10
N THR A 277 7.94 -15.10 -4.57
CA THR A 277 7.88 -13.78 -3.95
C THR A 277 6.73 -13.64 -2.95
N VAL A 278 5.88 -14.66 -2.80
CA VAL A 278 4.77 -14.62 -1.84
C VAL A 278 5.26 -15.09 -0.48
N ASP A 279 5.06 -14.26 0.53
CA ASP A 279 5.29 -14.64 1.91
C ASP A 279 4.15 -15.54 2.40
N MET A 280 4.47 -16.77 2.75
CA MET A 280 3.54 -17.79 3.21
C MET A 280 3.40 -17.81 4.75
N ASP A 281 3.78 -16.73 5.43
CA ASP A 281 3.38 -16.53 6.82
C ASP A 281 1.86 -16.48 6.97
N GLU A 282 1.38 -17.09 8.06
CA GLU A 282 -0.03 -17.30 8.38
C GLU A 282 -0.86 -16.01 8.33
N LYS A 283 -0.28 -14.89 8.80
CA LYS A 283 -0.96 -13.59 8.91
C LYS A 283 -0.82 -12.76 7.63
N SER A 284 0.10 -13.17 6.76
CA SER A 284 0.48 -12.44 5.56
C SER A 284 -0.36 -12.87 4.37
N SER A 285 -0.46 -14.18 4.14
CA SER A 285 -1.19 -14.76 3.01
C SER A 285 -2.23 -15.78 3.47
N PHE A 286 -3.46 -15.60 3.00
CA PHE A 286 -4.60 -16.45 3.34
C PHE A 286 -5.68 -16.45 2.25
N PHE A 287 -6.53 -17.46 2.27
CA PHE A 287 -7.61 -17.67 1.33
C PHE A 287 -8.81 -18.27 2.05
N GLY A 288 -10.01 -17.82 1.73
CA GLY A 288 -11.19 -18.37 2.37
C GLY A 288 -12.46 -18.16 1.58
N ALA A 289 -13.50 -18.87 2.02
CA ALA A 289 -14.84 -18.74 1.48
C ALA A 289 -15.87 -19.13 2.54
N PHE A 290 -17.05 -18.52 2.49
CA PHE A 290 -18.20 -18.95 3.29
C PHE A 290 -19.50 -18.80 2.50
N LEU A 291 -20.47 -19.65 2.84
CA LEU A 291 -21.80 -19.63 2.23
C LEU A 291 -22.59 -18.42 2.75
N VAL A 292 -23.14 -17.63 1.83
CA VAL A 292 -23.98 -16.46 2.14
C VAL A 292 -25.46 -16.82 2.05
N SER A 293 -25.86 -17.52 0.98
CA SER A 293 -27.24 -17.99 0.79
C SER A 293 -27.28 -19.21 -0.13
N GLN A 294 -28.34 -20.02 -0.01
CA GLN A 294 -28.60 -21.20 -0.83
C GLN A 294 -29.60 -20.89 -1.93
#